data_AF-A0A3P7EM24-F1
#
_entry.id   AF-A0A3P7EM24-F1
#
_cell.length_a   1.000
_cell.length_b   1.000
_cell.length_c   1.000
_cell.angle_alpha   90.00
_cell.angle_beta   90.00
_cell.angle_gamma   90.00
#
_symmetry.space_group_name_H-M   'P 1'
#
loop_
_entity.id
_entity.type
_entity.pdbx_description
1 polymer ?
#
loop_
_entity_poly.entity_id
_entity_poly.type
_entity_poly.pdbx_seq_one_letter_code
_entity_poly.pdbx_strand_id
1 'polypeptide(L)'
;MDPVTLEIGLFLDSKLYEHFQREFTGDPEQHLVDFSLALINNVHVLYQQSSMTPNLDIVIVRFELWKKQPVAGLNTLAHRNGQAQTLLNLFCRHQATLNPGTDLTDPEHWDHGILLTGLLQGSLDDHW
;
A
#
# COMPACT_ATOMS: atom_id res chain seq x y z
N MET A 1 13.78 -10.53 -24.30
CA MET A 1 13.47 -9.22 -23.71
C MET A 1 13.82 -9.34 -22.25
N ASP A 2 14.56 -8.39 -21.71
CA ASP A 2 14.84 -8.37 -20.27
C ASP A 2 13.51 -8.19 -19.51
N PRO A 3 13.36 -8.77 -18.31
CA PRO A 3 12.16 -8.59 -17.52
C PRO A 3 11.94 -7.10 -17.24
N VAL A 4 10.69 -6.67 -17.29
CA VAL A 4 10.33 -5.31 -16.86
C VAL A 4 10.28 -5.34 -15.33
N THR A 5 10.95 -4.41 -14.66
CA THR A 5 10.86 -4.26 -13.20
C THR A 5 9.83 -3.18 -12.89
N LEU A 6 8.97 -3.44 -11.91
CA LEU A 6 8.04 -2.47 -11.33
C LEU A 6 8.49 -2.17 -9.91
N GLU A 7 8.93 -0.94 -9.68
CA GLU A 7 9.37 -0.44 -8.39
C GLU A 7 8.18 0.14 -7.62
N ILE A 8 7.94 -0.38 -6.43
CA ILE A 8 6.75 -0.06 -5.64
C ILE A 8 7.12 0.67 -4.35
N GLY A 9 6.41 1.76 -4.09
CA GLY A 9 6.29 2.36 -2.76
C GLY A 9 5.06 1.82 -2.04
N LEU A 10 5.24 1.01 -1.01
CA LEU A 10 4.18 0.37 -0.24
C LEU A 10 3.91 1.11 1.06
N PHE A 11 2.66 1.56 1.26
CA PHE A 11 2.23 2.33 2.41
C PHE A 11 1.08 1.62 3.13
N LEU A 12 1.18 1.50 4.45
CA LEU A 12 0.19 0.85 5.31
C LEU A 12 -0.41 1.90 6.25
N ASP A 13 -1.72 2.10 6.19
CA ASP A 13 -2.36 3.19 6.93
C ASP A 13 -2.63 2.86 8.41
N SER A 14 -2.93 3.91 9.17
CA SER A 14 -3.19 3.78 10.60
C SER A 14 -4.43 2.96 10.92
N LYS A 15 -5.43 2.91 10.02
CA LYS A 15 -6.64 2.10 10.21
C LYS A 15 -6.39 0.62 10.03
N LEU A 16 -5.51 0.26 9.10
CA LEU A 16 -5.04 -1.11 8.92
C LEU A 16 -4.20 -1.55 10.12
N TYR A 17 -3.30 -0.68 10.59
CA TYR A 17 -2.53 -0.94 11.80
C TYR A 17 -3.44 -1.13 13.02
N GLU A 18 -4.41 -0.23 13.24
CA GLU A 18 -5.43 -0.36 14.30
C GLU A 18 -6.21 -1.67 14.21
N HIS A 19 -6.50 -2.16 13.00
CA HIS A 19 -7.16 -3.46 12.79
C HIS A 19 -6.26 -4.61 13.26
N PHE A 20 -5.01 -4.66 12.82
CA PHE A 20 -4.06 -5.69 13.25
C PHE A 20 -3.79 -5.66 14.75
N GLN A 21 -3.79 -4.47 15.37
CA GLN A 21 -3.70 -4.33 16.82
C GLN A 21 -4.90 -4.97 17.57
N ARG A 22 -6.08 -5.08 16.94
CA ARG A 22 -7.26 -5.73 17.54
C ARG A 22 -7.25 -7.24 17.31
N GLU A 23 -6.83 -7.69 16.14
CA GLU A 23 -6.89 -9.12 15.77
C GLU A 23 -5.75 -9.95 16.38
N PHE A 24 -4.55 -9.38 16.53
CA PHE A 24 -3.38 -10.12 16.98
C PHE A 24 -2.99 -9.76 18.41
N THR A 25 -3.00 -10.75 19.31
CA THR A 25 -2.36 -10.63 20.61
C THR A 25 -0.85 -10.83 20.45
N GLY A 26 -0.03 -9.80 20.65
CA GLY A 26 1.43 -9.91 20.54
C GLY A 26 2.04 -8.76 19.73
N ASP A 27 2.68 -9.10 18.61
CA ASP A 27 3.39 -8.16 17.72
C ASP A 27 2.56 -7.86 16.44
N PRO A 28 1.54 -6.99 16.53
CA PRO A 28 0.67 -6.68 15.40
C PRO A 28 1.43 -6.03 14.24
N GLU A 29 2.55 -5.37 14.52
CA GLU A 29 3.40 -4.76 13.50
C GLU A 29 4.07 -5.84 12.64
N GLN A 30 4.69 -6.84 13.27
CA GLN A 30 5.28 -7.96 12.54
C GLN A 30 4.23 -8.72 11.72
N HIS A 31 3.06 -9.00 12.31
CA HIS A 31 1.97 -9.63 11.57
C HIS A 31 1.51 -8.82 10.36
N LEU A 32 1.45 -7.49 10.49
CA LEU A 32 1.07 -6.60 9.40
C LEU A 32 2.15 -6.54 8.30
N VAL A 33 3.43 -6.49 8.68
CA VAL A 33 4.55 -6.58 7.73
C VAL A 33 4.49 -7.90 6.98
N ASP A 34 4.41 -9.04 7.67
CA ASP A 34 4.36 -10.36 7.05
C ASP A 34 3.17 -10.51 6.11
N PHE A 35 1.99 -10.04 6.53
CA PHE A 35 0.80 -10.02 5.69
C PHE A 35 1.02 -9.19 4.42
N SER A 36 1.55 -7.98 4.55
CA SER A 36 1.75 -7.07 3.42
C SER A 36 2.78 -7.62 2.42
N LEU A 37 3.88 -8.20 2.91
CA LEU A 37 4.90 -8.84 2.06
C LEU A 37 4.36 -10.10 1.39
N ALA A 38 3.61 -10.94 2.11
CA ALA A 38 2.97 -12.12 1.52
C ALA A 38 1.96 -11.74 0.43
N LEU A 39 1.19 -10.66 0.63
CA LEU A 39 0.25 -10.13 -0.36
C LEU A 39 0.98 -9.69 -1.64
N ILE A 40 2.03 -8.86 -1.52
CA ILE A 40 2.82 -8.42 -2.68
C ILE A 40 3.52 -9.60 -3.34
N ASN A 41 4.09 -10.53 -2.58
CA ASN A 41 4.74 -11.73 -3.12
C ASN A 41 3.74 -12.61 -3.90
N ASN A 42 2.51 -12.77 -3.41
CA ASN A 42 1.48 -13.51 -4.14
C ASN A 42 1.14 -12.82 -5.47
N VAL A 43 1.04 -11.49 -5.49
CA VAL A 43 0.84 -10.72 -6.72
C VAL A 43 2.04 -10.88 -7.66
N HIS A 44 3.26 -10.77 -7.16
CA HIS A 44 4.49 -11.02 -7.93
C HIS A 44 4.45 -12.40 -8.61
N VAL A 45 4.14 -13.48 -7.87
CA VAL A 45 4.03 -14.84 -8.42
C VAL A 45 2.98 -14.93 -9.54
N LEU A 46 1.85 -14.22 -9.44
CA LEU A 46 0.86 -14.17 -10.52
C LEU A 46 1.42 -13.53 -11.79
N TYR A 47 2.22 -12.46 -11.66
CA TYR A 47 2.87 -11.79 -12.78
C TYR A 47 4.08 -12.54 -13.36
N GLN A 48 4.60 -13.53 -12.65
CA GLN A 48 5.64 -14.46 -13.13
C GLN A 48 5.07 -15.65 -13.92
N GLN A 49 3.75 -15.77 -14.06
CA GLN A 49 3.14 -16.84 -14.85
C GLN A 49 3.54 -16.74 -16.33
N SER A 50 3.81 -17.88 -16.97
CA SER A 50 4.30 -17.95 -18.36
C SER A 50 3.35 -17.37 -19.41
N SER A 51 2.09 -17.12 -19.04
CA SER A 51 1.11 -16.42 -19.89
C SER A 51 1.30 -14.91 -19.94
N MET A 52 2.12 -14.33 -19.06
CA MET A 52 2.49 -12.92 -19.07
C MET A 52 3.79 -12.74 -19.84
N THR A 53 3.82 -11.82 -20.80
CA THR A 53 5.02 -11.50 -21.58
C THR A 53 5.02 -10.00 -21.89
N PRO A 54 6.08 -9.26 -21.55
CA PRO A 54 7.26 -9.71 -20.80
C PRO A 54 6.89 -10.10 -19.35
N ASN A 55 7.76 -10.88 -18.71
CA ASN A 55 7.63 -11.11 -17.27
C ASN A 55 7.81 -9.79 -16.54
N LEU A 56 6.99 -9.56 -15.52
CA LEU A 56 7.05 -8.37 -14.68
C LEU A 56 7.64 -8.74 -13.32
N ASP A 57 8.87 -8.31 -13.08
CA ASP A 57 9.50 -8.36 -11.77
C ASP A 57 8.93 -7.25 -10.87
N ILE A 58 8.62 -7.55 -9.61
CA ILE A 58 7.99 -6.60 -8.70
C ILE A 58 8.92 -6.44 -7.49
N VAL A 59 9.38 -5.21 -7.26
CA VAL A 59 10.33 -4.89 -6.19
C VAL A 59 9.74 -3.80 -5.31
N ILE A 60 9.81 -3.98 -3.99
CA ILE A 60 9.43 -2.93 -3.03
C ILE A 60 10.69 -2.10 -2.74
N VAL A 61 10.71 -0.85 -3.20
CA VAL A 61 11.83 0.09 -2.98
C VAL A 61 11.58 1.00 -1.77
N ARG A 62 10.31 1.15 -1.37
CA ARG A 62 9.93 1.88 -0.17
C ARG A 62 8.82 1.16 0.58
N PHE A 63 8.95 1.11 1.90
CA PHE A 63 7.94 0.53 2.79
C PHE A 63 7.67 1.49 3.95
N GLU A 64 6.43 1.88 4.14
CA GLU A 64 6.01 2.74 5.25
C GLU A 64 4.82 2.15 6.01
N LEU A 65 4.98 2.03 7.33
CA LEU A 65 3.89 1.69 8.25
C LEU A 65 3.52 2.92 9.09
N TRP A 66 2.31 3.43 8.89
CA TRP A 66 1.82 4.62 9.58
C TRP A 66 1.06 4.25 10.84
N LYS A 67 1.74 4.23 11.99
CA LYS A 67 1.08 4.08 13.31
C LYS A 67 0.14 5.25 13.64
N LYS A 68 0.35 6.40 12.98
CA LYS A 68 -0.52 7.58 13.02
C LYS A 68 -0.62 8.13 11.60
N GLN A 69 -1.83 8.52 11.19
CA GLN A 69 -2.05 9.05 9.85
C GLN A 69 -1.24 10.35 9.63
N PRO A 70 -0.59 10.52 8.47
CA PRO A 70 0.02 11.80 8.12
C PRO A 70 -1.02 12.92 8.19
N VAL A 71 -0.73 13.97 8.95
CA VAL A 71 -1.60 15.14 9.14
C VAL A 71 -1.84 15.90 7.82
N ALA A 72 -0.88 15.79 6.90
CA ALA A 72 -0.93 16.40 5.59
C ALA A 72 -1.86 15.62 4.65
N GLY A 73 -3.15 15.94 4.72
CA GLY A 73 -4.12 15.64 3.66
C GLY A 73 -4.73 14.25 3.63
N LEU A 74 -4.21 13.26 4.39
CA LEU A 74 -4.79 11.91 4.42
C LEU A 74 -5.74 11.68 5.60
N ASN A 75 -6.03 12.73 6.38
CA ASN A 75 -6.93 12.63 7.52
C ASN A 75 -8.39 12.60 7.06
N THR A 76 -8.84 11.45 6.55
CA THR A 76 -10.22 11.20 6.14
C THR A 76 -11.05 10.71 7.32
N LEU A 77 -11.07 11.49 8.40
CA LEU A 77 -12.02 11.27 9.50
C LEU A 77 -13.44 11.39 8.92
N ALA A 78 -14.04 10.23 8.65
CA ALA A 78 -15.47 9.95 8.73
C ALA A 78 -16.40 10.32 7.56
N HIS A 79 -16.40 9.65 6.39
CA HIS A 79 -17.55 9.79 5.48
C HIS A 79 -17.94 8.49 4.74
N ARG A 80 -19.22 8.34 4.37
CA ARG A 80 -19.81 7.13 3.77
C ARG A 80 -20.01 7.34 2.25
N ASN A 81 -20.00 6.24 1.49
CA ASN A 81 -20.54 6.08 0.12
C ASN A 81 -19.95 6.91 -1.05
N GLY A 82 -18.65 7.24 -1.03
CA GLY A 82 -17.97 7.85 -2.19
C GLY A 82 -16.46 8.04 -2.04
N GLN A 83 -15.85 7.36 -1.06
CA GLN A 83 -14.57 7.77 -0.50
C GLN A 83 -13.33 7.20 -1.18
N ALA A 84 -13.44 6.07 -1.90
CA ALA A 84 -12.28 5.44 -2.51
C ALA A 84 -11.56 6.40 -3.47
N GLN A 85 -12.30 7.17 -4.27
CA GLN A 85 -11.72 8.14 -5.19
C GLN A 85 -11.06 9.32 -4.46
N THR A 86 -11.68 9.82 -3.39
CA THR A 86 -11.11 10.91 -2.59
C THR A 86 -9.83 10.46 -1.90
N LEU A 87 -9.86 9.29 -1.24
CA LEU A 87 -8.68 8.70 -0.63
C LEU A 87 -7.59 8.47 -1.67
N LEU A 88 -7.93 7.92 -2.84
CA LEU A 88 -7.00 7.73 -3.95
C LEU A 88 -6.36 9.06 -4.37
N ASN A 89 -7.14 10.11 -4.62
CA ASN A 89 -6.60 11.42 -5.02
C ASN A 89 -5.68 12.04 -3.95
N LEU A 90 -6.03 11.90 -2.67
CA LEU A 90 -5.21 12.38 -1.56
C LEU A 90 -3.92 11.58 -1.44
N PHE A 91 -4.01 10.25 -1.60
CA PHE A 91 -2.85 9.38 -1.63
C PHE A 91 -1.93 9.69 -2.80
N CYS A 92 -2.45 9.84 -4.03
CA CYS A 92 -1.65 10.20 -5.20
C CYS A 92 -0.87 11.51 -4.99
N ARG A 93 -1.48 12.52 -4.35
CA ARG A 93 -0.79 13.77 -4.00
C ARG A 93 0.27 13.54 -2.93
N HIS A 94 -0.07 12.81 -1.87
CA HIS A 94 0.84 12.55 -0.76
C HIS A 94 2.08 11.79 -1.23
N GLN A 95 1.90 10.65 -1.90
CA GLN A 95 3.01 9.83 -2.38
C GLN A 95 3.88 10.59 -3.40
N ALA A 96 3.30 11.48 -4.22
CA ALA A 96 4.07 12.30 -5.16
C ALA A 96 4.98 13.32 -4.46
N THR A 97 4.65 13.74 -3.22
CA THR A 97 5.55 14.60 -2.42
C THR A 97 6.71 13.85 -1.79
N LEU A 98 6.60 12.52 -1.69
CA LEU A 98 7.61 11.65 -1.11
C LEU A 98 8.49 10.98 -2.17
N ASN A 99 7.98 10.79 -3.40
CA ASN A 99 8.68 10.09 -4.47
C ASN A 99 9.83 10.95 -5.01
N PRO A 100 11.09 10.55 -4.81
CA PRO A 100 12.22 11.38 -5.20
C PRO A 100 12.50 11.27 -6.70
N GLY A 101 12.82 12.40 -7.33
CA GLY A 101 13.39 12.44 -8.69
C GLY A 101 12.63 11.61 -9.75
N THR A 102 13.40 10.90 -10.57
CA THR A 102 12.97 9.89 -11.55
C THR A 102 13.91 8.68 -11.47
N ASP A 103 13.57 7.58 -12.14
CA ASP A 103 14.43 6.38 -12.26
C ASP A 103 15.88 6.69 -12.71
N LEU A 104 16.08 7.78 -13.44
CA LEU A 104 17.39 8.19 -13.95
C LEU A 104 18.22 8.97 -12.93
N THR A 105 17.56 9.55 -11.92
CA THR A 105 18.19 10.49 -10.99
C THR A 105 18.25 9.97 -9.55
N ASP A 106 17.35 9.08 -9.17
CA ASP A 106 17.24 8.61 -7.79
C ASP A 106 16.89 7.10 -7.73
N PRO A 107 17.75 6.25 -7.15
CA PRO A 107 17.47 4.83 -6.97
C PRO A 107 16.39 4.53 -5.91
N GLU A 108 15.95 5.52 -5.13
CA GLU A 108 14.80 5.38 -4.23
C GLU A 108 13.47 5.81 -4.88
N HIS A 109 13.47 6.17 -6.16
CA HIS A 109 12.25 6.42 -6.94
C HIS A 109 11.39 5.16 -7.01
N TRP A 110 10.06 5.32 -7.04
CA TRP A 110 9.15 4.22 -7.35
C TRP A 110 8.21 4.55 -8.51
N ASP A 111 7.96 3.56 -9.38
CA ASP A 111 6.99 3.63 -10.47
C ASP A 111 5.56 3.78 -9.96
N HIS A 112 5.22 3.03 -8.90
CA HIS A 112 3.84 2.88 -8.46
C HIS A 112 3.70 2.86 -6.93
N GLY A 113 2.95 3.83 -6.40
CA GLY A 113 2.57 3.86 -4.99
C GLY A 113 1.35 2.98 -4.71
N ILE A 114 1.41 2.16 -3.66
CA ILE A 114 0.31 1.32 -3.19
C ILE A 114 -0.03 1.69 -1.74
N LEU A 115 -1.32 1.96 -1.47
CA LEU A 115 -1.83 2.13 -0.12
C LEU A 115 -2.69 0.91 0.28
N LEU A 116 -2.27 0.18 1.31
CA LEU A 116 -3.13 -0.79 1.99
C LEU A 116 -3.82 -0.08 3.16
N THR A 117 -5.17 -0.12 3.16
CA THR A 117 -5.99 0.64 4.10
C THR A 117 -7.02 -0.22 4.82
N GLY A 118 -7.23 0.04 6.10
CA GLY A 118 -8.28 -0.57 6.91
C GLY A 118 -9.65 0.11 6.80
N LEU A 119 -9.78 1.15 5.97
CA LEU A 119 -10.99 2.01 5.92
C LEU A 119 -12.27 1.29 5.44
N LEU A 120 -12.18 0.11 4.82
CA LEU A 120 -13.36 -0.61 4.31
C LEU A 120 -14.05 -1.52 5.34
N GLN A 121 -13.41 -1.84 6.45
CA GLN A 121 -13.98 -2.83 7.38
C GLN A 121 -15.10 -2.23 8.25
N GLY A 122 -15.03 -0.94 8.58
CA GLY A 122 -16.02 -0.28 9.44
C GLY A 122 -17.41 -0.04 8.83
N SER A 123 -17.63 -0.34 7.53
CA SER A 123 -18.98 -0.24 6.92
C SER A 123 -19.72 -1.57 6.86
N LEU A 124 -19.06 -2.70 7.15
CA LEU A 124 -19.67 -4.03 7.07
C LEU A 124 -20.19 -4.53 8.43
N ASP A 125 -19.73 -3.93 9.53
CA ASP A 125 -20.09 -4.35 10.90
C ASP A 125 -21.35 -3.65 11.46
N ASP A 126 -22.02 -2.79 10.68
CA ASP A 126 -23.23 -2.06 11.11
C ASP A 126 -24.55 -2.78 10.73
N HIS A 127 -24.52 -3.97 10.09
CA HIS A 127 -25.70 -4.61 9.45
C HIS A 127 -25.95 -6.10 9.76
N TRP A 128 -25.39 -6.64 10.85
CA TRP A 128 -25.80 -7.94 11.42
C TRP A 128 -25.94 -7.86 12.94
#